data_AF-A0A5C3E1V9-F1
#
_entry.id   AF-A0A5C3E1V9-F1
#
_cell.length_a   1.000
_cell.length_b   1.000
_cell.length_c   1.000
_cell.angle_alpha   90.00
_cell.angle_beta   90.00
_cell.angle_gamma   90.00
#
_symmetry.space_group_name_H-M   'P 1'
#
loop_
_entity.id
_entity.type
_entity.pdbx_description
1 polymer ?
#
loop_
_entity_poly.entity_id
_entity_poly.type
_entity_poly.pdbx_seq_one_letter_code
_entity_poly.pdbx_strand_id
1 'polypeptide(L)'
;MATATQASESGAFRTLYIHTHDVSRSLKPSADGELAHAIHQTLHFALDGHPDDYTPTSPNSGAGQGCDPLATMPTATATATASSNGASSSSSSRSVANVKKGFFPTQDQERPYISYHWNPRSATLALPNPATITNPIADPCSPDHRSSYDITAKFFFLDPNNLSSTLVDDALTRLTSTTGIITIDTLVLAFPTLDLDSRPHKHFSSSPTSAASSAEQQQQQQHKEAVWINPVRDVWSHVSQNPQLFSLGLSDISPSNLHLLLTSLEPPIQPPTLPLFSPAIPLSTSSTEPSTSTSTPEHSSADVDSSSTITQAASSDVGSFWNMEYSLVSSARRPRLVSINVKQDPCAFDREFDAYCTKMGIQLVAHSDRKDVLPQRTLPGLMDEFKDKLPLNMADGKRLKPKWALKYTTLIRDRGVLADKGYIVFVDTE
;
A
#
# COMPACT_ATOMS: atom_id res chain seq x y z
N MET A 1 34.13 13.12 6.34
CA MET A 1 33.81 14.39 7.02
C MET A 1 33.14 15.31 6.02
N ALA A 2 31.82 15.42 6.05
CA ALA A 2 31.09 16.50 5.40
C ALA A 2 30.41 17.26 6.55
N THR A 3 31.03 18.35 6.94
CA THR A 3 30.56 19.25 7.99
C THR A 3 29.28 19.95 7.53
N ALA A 4 28.32 20.04 8.43
CA ALA A 4 27.04 20.76 8.29
C ALA A 4 27.26 22.27 8.16
N THR A 5 27.88 22.71 7.06
CA THR A 5 28.18 24.12 6.77
C THR A 5 27.94 24.44 5.30
N GLN A 6 26.75 24.09 4.80
CA GLN A 6 26.14 24.69 3.61
C GLN A 6 24.65 24.91 3.87
N ALA A 7 24.35 25.73 4.88
CA ALA A 7 23.07 26.39 5.01
C ALA A 7 23.22 27.80 4.41
N SER A 8 23.26 27.92 3.08
CA SER A 8 23.19 29.23 2.39
C SER A 8 22.91 29.14 0.88
N GLU A 9 22.03 28.23 0.45
CA GLU A 9 21.17 28.42 -0.72
C GLU A 9 19.82 27.79 -0.33
N SER A 10 18.86 28.61 0.08
CA SER A 10 17.53 28.16 0.52
C SER A 10 16.76 27.57 -0.66
N GLY A 11 17.03 26.31 -0.99
CA GLY A 11 16.32 25.58 -2.04
C GLY A 11 14.92 25.23 -1.56
N ALA A 12 13.90 25.84 -2.17
CA ALA A 12 12.54 25.40 -1.96
C ALA A 12 12.32 24.04 -2.64
N PHE A 13 11.64 23.11 -1.96
CA PHE A 13 11.31 21.83 -2.59
C PHE A 13 10.15 22.00 -3.57
N ARG A 14 10.23 21.26 -4.69
CA ARG A 14 9.17 21.20 -5.72
C ARG A 14 8.41 19.89 -5.68
N THR A 15 9.06 18.83 -5.23
CA THR A 15 8.45 17.51 -5.13
C THR A 15 8.71 16.92 -3.76
N LEU A 16 7.74 16.17 -3.25
CA LEU A 16 7.79 15.52 -1.96
C LEU A 16 7.45 14.03 -2.11
N TYR A 17 8.31 13.17 -1.56
CA TYR A 17 7.99 11.77 -1.31
C TYR A 17 7.68 11.57 0.18
N ILE A 18 6.63 10.83 0.46
CA ILE A 18 6.30 10.38 1.83
C ILE A 18 6.30 8.87 1.83
N HIS A 19 7.15 8.27 2.66
CA HIS A 19 7.30 6.82 2.79
C HIS A 19 6.78 6.38 4.17
N THR A 20 5.60 5.76 4.19
CA THR A 20 4.97 5.30 5.43
C THR A 20 5.34 3.85 5.68
N HIS A 21 5.72 3.48 6.90
CA HIS A 21 6.03 2.10 7.28
C HIS A 21 5.84 1.88 8.79
N ASP A 22 5.99 0.64 9.25
CA ASP A 22 5.63 0.17 10.60
C ASP A 22 6.44 0.77 11.78
N VAL A 23 7.40 1.66 11.52
CA VAL A 23 8.06 2.43 12.61
C VAL A 23 7.26 3.67 13.02
N SER A 24 6.15 3.96 12.34
CA SER A 24 5.37 5.17 12.59
C SER A 24 4.52 5.04 13.87
N ARG A 25 4.42 6.12 14.67
CA ARG A 25 3.80 6.08 16.01
C ARG A 25 2.35 5.60 15.95
N SER A 26 1.89 4.82 16.93
CA SER A 26 0.46 4.48 17.06
C SER A 26 -0.36 5.72 17.48
N LEU A 27 -0.95 6.40 16.50
CA LEU A 27 -1.82 7.55 16.71
C LEU A 27 -3.29 7.13 16.60
N LYS A 28 -4.21 8.05 16.92
CA LYS A 28 -5.63 7.83 16.65
C LYS A 28 -5.88 7.73 15.14
N PRO A 29 -6.69 6.76 14.65
CA PRO A 29 -7.03 6.67 13.24
C PRO A 29 -7.59 7.98 12.69
N SER A 30 -7.11 8.38 11.51
CA SER A 30 -7.59 9.60 10.85
C SER A 30 -9.02 9.43 10.34
N ALA A 31 -9.83 10.46 10.52
CA ALA A 31 -11.16 10.54 9.90
C ALA A 31 -11.09 10.53 8.37
N ASP A 32 -9.94 10.86 7.78
CA ASP A 32 -9.69 10.93 6.34
C ASP A 32 -9.23 9.59 5.75
N GLY A 33 -9.01 8.57 6.57
CA GLY A 33 -8.75 7.21 6.14
C GLY A 33 -7.33 6.73 6.46
N GLU A 34 -7.03 5.52 6.00
CA GLU A 34 -5.79 4.80 6.32
C GLU A 34 -4.54 5.53 5.82
N LEU A 35 -4.54 5.99 4.56
CA LEU A 35 -3.38 6.69 3.99
C LEU A 35 -3.11 8.01 4.72
N ALA A 36 -4.15 8.79 5.01
CA ALA A 36 -4.04 10.03 5.77
C ALA A 36 -3.44 9.79 7.16
N HIS A 37 -3.88 8.72 7.82
CA HIS A 37 -3.35 8.30 9.11
C HIS A 37 -1.87 7.91 9.01
N ALA A 38 -1.50 7.09 8.03
CA ALA A 38 -0.13 6.66 7.81
C ALA A 38 0.82 7.84 7.52
N ILE A 39 0.37 8.82 6.71
CA ILE A 39 1.12 10.06 6.46
C ILE A 39 1.32 10.82 7.77
N HIS A 40 0.27 11.02 8.56
CA HIS A 40 0.35 11.76 9.82
C HIS A 40 1.33 11.14 10.80
N GLN A 41 1.25 9.82 11.02
CA GLN A 41 2.18 9.08 11.86
C GLN A 41 3.63 9.20 11.36
N THR A 42 3.82 9.18 10.04
CA THR A 42 5.12 9.32 9.40
C THR A 42 5.72 10.71 9.59
N LEU A 43 4.91 11.77 9.54
CA LEU A 43 5.38 13.14 9.80
C LEU A 43 5.81 13.31 11.26
N HIS A 44 5.06 12.76 12.22
CA HIS A 44 5.46 12.73 13.62
C HIS A 44 6.78 11.96 13.84
N PHE A 45 6.95 10.81 13.18
CA PHE A 45 8.20 10.05 13.23
C PHE A 45 9.38 10.85 12.62
N ALA A 46 9.16 11.48 11.47
CA ALA A 46 10.20 12.18 10.73
C ALA A 46 10.61 13.51 11.39
N LEU A 47 9.66 14.26 11.95
CA LEU A 47 9.80 15.70 12.24
C LEU A 47 9.76 16.09 13.73
N ASP A 48 9.28 15.21 14.63
CA ASP A 48 9.22 15.54 16.07
C ASP A 48 10.51 15.23 16.83
N GLY A 49 11.36 14.33 16.32
CA GLY A 49 12.62 14.00 16.97
C GLY A 49 12.45 13.40 18.36
N HIS A 50 11.59 12.39 18.52
CA HIS A 50 11.43 11.68 19.80
C HIS A 50 12.59 10.71 20.03
N PRO A 51 13.13 10.60 21.27
CA PRO A 51 14.28 9.75 21.59
C PRO A 51 14.20 8.32 21.06
N ASP A 52 13.03 7.69 21.17
CA ASP A 52 12.81 6.31 20.73
C ASP A 52 13.00 6.08 19.23
N ASP A 53 12.92 7.14 18.39
CA ASP A 53 13.00 7.00 16.94
C ASP A 53 14.45 6.99 16.44
N TYR A 54 15.31 7.80 17.07
CA TYR A 54 16.69 8.03 16.64
C TYR A 54 17.72 7.32 17.52
N THR A 55 17.33 6.82 18.70
CA THR A 55 18.22 5.98 19.51
C THR A 55 18.16 4.53 19.02
N PRO A 56 19.32 3.87 18.80
CA PRO A 56 19.36 2.45 18.52
C PRO A 56 18.74 1.69 19.68
N THR A 57 17.81 0.81 19.38
CA THR A 57 17.31 -0.15 20.36
C THR A 57 18.51 -0.96 20.87
N SER A 58 18.77 -0.91 22.17
CA SER A 58 19.77 -1.76 22.79
C SER A 58 19.36 -3.22 22.56
N PRO A 59 20.26 -4.13 22.15
CA PRO A 59 19.91 -5.53 21.84
C PRO A 59 19.45 -6.36 23.06
N ASN A 60 19.05 -5.72 24.17
CA ASN A 60 18.63 -6.37 25.42
C ASN A 60 17.34 -5.80 26.04
N SER A 61 16.52 -5.08 25.27
CA SER A 61 15.20 -4.64 25.74
C SER A 61 14.08 -5.38 25.02
N GLY A 62 13.75 -6.58 25.51
CA GLY A 62 12.34 -7.00 25.60
C GLY A 62 11.72 -7.88 24.50
N ALA A 63 12.48 -8.53 23.62
CA ALA A 63 11.95 -9.60 22.75
C ALA A 63 12.59 -10.94 23.13
N GLY A 64 12.28 -11.43 24.33
CA GLY A 64 12.91 -12.63 24.87
C GLY A 64 12.41 -13.12 26.23
N GLN A 65 11.16 -12.87 26.60
CA GLN A 65 10.42 -13.63 27.62
C GLN A 65 8.96 -13.65 27.11
N GLY A 66 8.41 -14.76 26.65
CA GLY A 66 8.28 -15.99 27.41
C GLY A 66 7.00 -15.86 28.25
N CYS A 67 5.98 -16.61 27.87
CA CYS A 67 4.65 -16.66 28.48
C CYS A 67 4.68 -16.58 30.01
N ASP A 68 3.81 -15.75 30.61
CA ASP A 68 3.38 -15.95 31.98
C ASP A 68 1.85 -16.00 32.04
N PRO A 69 1.24 -17.13 32.44
CA PRO A 69 -0.20 -17.24 32.58
C PRO A 69 -0.61 -16.70 33.95
N LEU A 70 -1.67 -15.87 33.95
CA LEU A 70 -2.55 -15.65 35.09
C LEU A 70 -1.94 -15.00 36.36
N ALA A 71 -2.08 -13.68 36.50
CA ALA A 71 -2.13 -13.06 37.82
C ALA A 71 -2.98 -11.78 37.87
N THR A 72 -3.83 -11.76 38.88
CA THR A 72 -4.93 -10.86 39.22
C THR A 72 -4.44 -9.50 39.75
N MET A 73 -5.27 -8.46 39.60
CA MET A 73 -5.11 -7.09 40.16
C MET A 73 -5.24 -7.05 41.72
N PRO A 74 -5.17 -5.88 42.40
CA PRO A 74 -3.98 -5.27 43.01
C PRO A 74 -4.12 -5.09 44.55
N THR A 75 -3.04 -4.85 45.30
CA THR A 75 -3.16 -4.27 46.67
C THR A 75 -1.93 -3.45 47.08
N ALA A 76 -2.19 -2.29 47.67
CA ALA A 76 -1.23 -1.35 48.23
C ALA A 76 -0.66 -1.82 49.58
N THR A 77 0.60 -1.48 49.90
CA THR A 77 1.02 -0.70 51.09
C THR A 77 2.55 -0.65 51.31
N ALA A 78 3.05 0.59 51.44
CA ALA A 78 3.98 1.12 52.46
C ALA A 78 5.47 0.67 52.60
N THR A 79 6.32 1.72 52.56
CA THR A 79 7.40 2.14 53.49
C THR A 79 8.88 1.76 53.30
N ALA A 80 9.68 2.83 53.12
CA ALA A 80 10.99 3.17 53.73
C ALA A 80 12.23 2.31 53.34
N THR A 81 13.46 2.81 53.11
CA THR A 81 14.13 4.09 53.39
C THR A 81 15.50 4.15 52.68
N ALA A 82 15.90 5.38 52.28
CA ALA A 82 17.23 5.99 52.35
C ALA A 82 18.48 5.37 51.71
N SER A 83 19.07 6.11 50.77
CA SER A 83 20.43 6.68 50.94
C SER A 83 20.73 7.74 49.87
N SER A 84 21.20 8.90 50.32
CA SER A 84 21.55 10.07 49.52
C SER A 84 23.06 10.24 49.33
N ASN A 85 23.41 10.88 48.21
CA ASN A 85 24.57 11.71 47.90
C ASN A 85 25.98 11.11 47.77
N GLY A 86 26.54 11.31 46.58
CA GLY A 86 27.96 11.25 46.27
C GLY A 86 28.24 11.75 44.85
N ALA A 87 28.16 13.05 44.62
CA ALA A 87 28.61 13.68 43.38
C ALA A 87 30.15 13.77 43.36
N SER A 88 30.77 13.31 42.28
CA SER A 88 31.98 13.95 41.76
C SER A 88 32.12 13.71 40.26
N SER A 89 32.12 14.83 39.56
CA SER A 89 32.40 15.01 38.14
C SER A 89 33.87 14.75 37.81
N SER A 90 34.17 14.13 36.66
CA SER A 90 35.03 14.77 35.64
C SER A 90 35.20 13.92 34.38
N SER A 91 35.45 14.66 33.29
CA SER A 91 35.86 14.23 31.95
C SER A 91 34.74 13.89 30.94
N SER A 92 34.09 15.00 30.56
CA SER A 92 33.55 15.30 29.25
C SER A 92 34.42 14.82 28.07
N SER A 93 34.16 13.62 27.58
CA SER A 93 34.13 13.36 26.15
C SER A 93 32.66 13.32 25.73
N ARG A 94 32.21 14.27 24.90
CA ARG A 94 30.91 14.17 24.22
C ARG A 94 30.91 12.87 23.42
N SER A 95 30.40 11.80 24.01
CA SER A 95 30.03 10.60 23.26
C SER A 95 28.96 11.07 22.29
N VAL A 96 29.32 11.14 21.00
CA VAL A 96 28.34 11.24 19.93
C VAL A 96 27.34 10.12 20.22
N ALA A 97 26.14 10.48 20.66
CA ALA A 97 25.10 9.50 20.90
C ALA A 97 25.02 8.65 19.63
N ASN A 98 25.09 7.32 19.76
CA ASN A 98 24.89 6.45 18.61
C ASN A 98 23.49 6.78 18.10
N VAL A 99 23.38 7.46 16.97
CA VAL A 99 22.12 7.88 16.36
C VAL A 99 21.87 6.99 15.16
N LYS A 100 20.62 6.54 15.00
CA LYS A 100 20.21 5.70 13.88
C LYS A 100 20.50 6.41 12.54
N LYS A 101 21.01 5.66 11.57
CA LYS A 101 21.32 6.18 10.23
C LYS A 101 20.08 6.82 9.61
N GLY A 102 20.25 8.01 9.01
CA GLY A 102 19.18 8.75 8.35
C GLY A 102 18.53 9.83 9.21
N PHE A 103 18.91 9.94 10.49
CA PHE A 103 18.59 11.09 11.33
C PHE A 103 19.72 12.12 11.31
N PHE A 104 19.35 13.40 11.30
CA PHE A 104 20.26 14.54 11.25
C PHE A 104 20.01 15.46 12.45
N PRO A 105 21.06 15.99 13.10
CA PRO A 105 20.88 16.88 14.24
C PRO A 105 20.24 18.21 13.81
N THR A 106 19.40 18.77 14.67
CA THR A 106 18.82 20.11 14.49
C THR A 106 19.47 21.11 15.44
N GLN A 107 19.08 22.39 15.33
CA GLN A 107 19.45 23.44 16.29
C GLN A 107 18.43 23.58 17.44
N ASP A 108 17.39 22.74 17.45
CA ASP A 108 16.30 22.76 18.41
C ASP A 108 16.55 21.72 19.51
N GLN A 109 16.58 22.15 20.78
CA GLN A 109 16.81 21.25 21.91
C GLN A 109 15.62 20.33 22.18
N GLU A 110 14.40 20.76 21.85
CA GLU A 110 13.19 19.94 22.01
C GLU A 110 13.05 18.91 20.89
N ARG A 111 13.72 19.14 19.74
CA ARG A 111 13.67 18.28 18.56
C ARG A 111 15.08 18.00 18.05
N PRO A 112 15.91 17.29 18.82
CA PRO A 112 17.35 17.23 18.57
C PRO A 112 17.71 16.56 17.24
N TYR A 113 16.82 15.73 16.67
CA TYR A 113 17.03 15.04 15.40
C TYR A 113 15.80 15.06 14.52
N ILE A 114 16.03 15.06 13.20
CA ILE A 114 15.02 15.00 12.15
C ILE A 114 15.43 13.97 11.09
N SER A 115 14.48 13.27 10.49
CA SER A 115 14.74 12.30 9.42
C SER A 115 14.19 12.77 8.09
N TYR A 116 15.08 13.12 7.16
CA TYR A 116 14.70 13.53 5.80
C TYR A 116 15.82 13.23 4.81
N HIS A 117 15.49 13.22 3.52
CA HIS A 117 16.48 13.21 2.45
C HIS A 117 16.19 14.34 1.46
N TRP A 118 17.20 15.15 1.16
CA TRP A 118 17.11 16.25 0.21
C TRP A 118 17.96 15.98 -1.02
N ASN A 119 17.34 16.02 -2.20
CA ASN A 119 18.05 16.03 -3.47
C ASN A 119 17.97 17.42 -4.12
N PRO A 120 19.05 18.23 -4.07
CA PRO A 120 19.03 19.58 -4.61
C PRO A 120 18.88 19.62 -6.13
N ARG A 121 19.34 18.59 -6.87
CA ARG A 121 19.29 18.57 -8.34
C ARG A 121 17.87 18.49 -8.87
N SER A 122 17.00 17.75 -8.19
CA SER A 122 15.60 17.58 -8.55
C SER A 122 14.64 18.41 -7.70
N ALA A 123 15.17 19.18 -6.74
CA ALA A 123 14.40 19.85 -5.70
C ALA A 123 13.41 18.91 -4.98
N THR A 124 13.86 17.69 -4.66
CA THR A 124 13.04 16.62 -4.08
C THR A 124 13.34 16.42 -2.61
N LEU A 125 12.31 16.57 -1.78
CA LEU A 125 12.33 16.21 -0.37
C LEU A 125 11.71 14.81 -0.19
N ALA A 126 12.31 13.96 0.63
CA ALA A 126 11.71 12.69 1.06
C ALA A 126 11.63 12.63 2.58
N LEU A 127 10.47 12.20 3.08
CA LEU A 127 10.15 12.06 4.50
C LEU A 127 9.63 10.65 4.80
N PRO A 128 10.24 9.90 5.74
CA PRO A 128 11.51 10.17 6.39
C PRO A 128 12.68 9.95 5.41
N ASN A 129 13.93 10.02 5.89
CA ASN A 129 15.06 9.54 5.10
C ASN A 129 14.88 8.05 4.78
N PRO A 130 15.01 7.59 3.51
CA PRO A 130 14.84 6.19 3.16
C PRO A 130 15.75 5.23 3.95
N ALA A 131 16.91 5.67 4.41
CA ALA A 131 17.80 4.85 5.24
C ALA A 131 17.26 4.55 6.66
N THR A 132 16.21 5.25 7.11
CA THR A 132 15.54 4.95 8.39
C THR A 132 14.51 3.85 8.28
N ILE A 133 14.10 3.52 7.05
CA ILE A 133 13.11 2.51 6.74
C ILE A 133 13.75 1.16 6.94
N THR A 134 13.34 0.48 8.01
CA THR A 134 13.83 -0.86 8.32
C THR A 134 13.32 -1.80 7.25
N ASN A 135 14.22 -2.44 6.52
CA ASN A 135 13.89 -3.56 5.64
C ASN A 135 13.31 -4.68 6.52
N PRO A 136 12.00 -4.98 6.45
CA PRO A 136 11.37 -5.97 7.33
C PRO A 136 11.81 -7.39 6.98
N ILE A 137 12.38 -7.57 5.80
CA ILE A 137 12.82 -8.84 5.27
C ILE A 137 14.34 -8.88 5.46
N ALA A 138 14.83 -9.80 6.29
CA ALA A 138 16.24 -10.20 6.25
C ALA A 138 16.57 -10.53 4.79
N ASP A 139 17.41 -9.69 4.17
CA ASP A 139 17.68 -9.62 2.73
C ASP A 139 16.68 -10.39 1.81
N PRO A 140 15.67 -9.71 1.23
CA PRO A 140 14.75 -10.31 0.26
C PRO A 140 15.46 -10.82 -1.01
N CYS A 141 16.76 -10.52 -1.17
CA CYS A 141 17.62 -11.00 -2.25
C CYS A 141 18.42 -12.26 -1.88
N SER A 142 18.30 -12.81 -0.66
CA SER A 142 18.70 -14.21 -0.48
C SER A 142 17.70 -15.07 -1.28
N PRO A 143 18.16 -15.85 -2.28
CA PRO A 143 17.28 -16.69 -3.10
C PRO A 143 16.38 -17.60 -2.26
N ASP A 144 16.82 -17.91 -1.03
CA ASP A 144 16.22 -18.87 -0.13
C ASP A 144 14.92 -18.38 0.56
N HIS A 145 14.61 -17.06 0.56
CA HIS A 145 13.48 -16.52 1.32
C HIS A 145 12.40 -15.75 0.51
N ARG A 146 12.65 -15.30 -0.72
CA ARG A 146 11.63 -14.55 -1.50
C ARG A 146 10.36 -15.37 -1.76
N SER A 147 10.49 -16.68 -1.95
CA SER A 147 9.38 -17.62 -2.13
C SER A 147 8.55 -17.83 -0.86
N SER A 148 9.01 -17.36 0.30
CA SER A 148 8.24 -17.41 1.54
C SER A 148 7.26 -16.24 1.69
N TYR A 149 7.33 -15.22 0.83
CA TYR A 149 6.50 -14.02 0.91
C TYR A 149 5.58 -13.86 -0.29
N ASP A 150 4.36 -13.37 -0.05
CA ASP A 150 3.44 -12.88 -1.07
C ASP A 150 3.35 -11.36 -0.96
N ILE A 151 3.73 -10.67 -2.03
CA ILE A 151 3.82 -9.21 -2.09
C ILE A 151 2.76 -8.70 -3.06
N THR A 152 1.77 -7.99 -2.51
CA THR A 152 0.74 -7.31 -3.29
C THR A 152 0.94 -5.80 -3.20
N ALA A 153 0.93 -5.13 -4.34
CA ALA A 153 0.95 -3.68 -4.42
C ALA A 153 -0.31 -3.16 -5.13
N LYS A 154 -0.78 -1.98 -4.72
CA LYS A 154 -1.90 -1.27 -5.35
C LYS A 154 -1.48 0.16 -5.63
N PHE A 155 -1.46 0.51 -6.90
CA PHE A 155 -1.07 1.84 -7.38
C PHE A 155 -2.32 2.67 -7.65
N PHE A 156 -2.38 3.87 -7.07
CA PHE A 156 -3.47 4.82 -7.20
C PHE A 156 -3.02 6.01 -8.05
N PHE A 157 -3.67 6.21 -9.19
CA PHE A 157 -3.55 7.45 -9.95
C PHE A 157 -4.37 8.55 -9.27
N LEU A 158 -3.70 9.53 -8.65
CA LEU A 158 -4.35 10.60 -7.88
C LEU A 158 -4.48 11.91 -8.65
N ASP A 159 -3.72 12.10 -9.73
CA ASP A 159 -3.89 13.26 -10.63
C ASP A 159 -4.83 12.92 -11.79
N PRO A 160 -6.04 13.51 -11.87
CA PRO A 160 -6.97 13.26 -12.98
C PRO A 160 -6.41 13.64 -14.36
N ASN A 161 -5.41 14.53 -14.39
CA ASN A 161 -4.85 15.06 -15.63
C ASN A 161 -3.57 14.33 -16.07
N ASN A 162 -3.10 13.34 -15.29
CA ASN A 162 -1.86 12.63 -15.60
C ASN A 162 -1.98 11.13 -15.35
N LEU A 163 -2.16 10.40 -16.45
CA LEU A 163 -2.20 8.94 -16.49
C LEU A 163 -0.97 8.38 -17.22
N SER A 164 0.20 8.91 -16.91
CA SER A 164 1.45 8.41 -17.51
C SER A 164 1.89 7.09 -16.88
N SER A 165 2.27 6.12 -17.71
CA SER A 165 2.82 4.84 -17.26
C SER A 165 4.14 5.01 -16.51
N THR A 166 4.90 6.07 -16.80
CA THR A 166 6.16 6.41 -16.11
C THR A 166 5.99 6.68 -14.62
N LEU A 167 4.78 7.04 -14.17
CA LEU A 167 4.49 7.21 -12.74
C LEU A 167 4.53 5.86 -12.01
N VAL A 168 4.12 4.78 -12.69
CA VAL A 168 4.20 3.42 -12.15
C VAL A 168 5.66 2.98 -12.08
N ASP A 169 6.46 3.26 -13.11
CA ASP A 169 7.90 2.93 -13.12
C ASP A 169 8.65 3.65 -12.00
N ASP A 170 8.35 4.94 -11.77
CA ASP A 170 8.92 5.71 -10.67
C ASP A 170 8.52 5.08 -9.31
N ALA A 171 7.25 4.71 -9.13
CA ALA A 171 6.80 4.08 -7.90
C ALA A 171 7.45 2.72 -7.63
N LEU A 172 7.60 1.87 -8.66
CA LEU A 172 8.30 0.58 -8.53
C LEU A 172 9.79 0.78 -8.22
N THR A 173 10.44 1.74 -8.88
CA THR A 173 11.84 2.11 -8.58
C THR A 173 11.97 2.58 -7.14
N ARG A 174 11.03 3.40 -6.66
CA ARG A 174 11.01 3.90 -5.28
C ARG A 174 10.78 2.77 -4.29
N LEU A 175 9.86 1.85 -4.56
CA LEU A 175 9.63 0.67 -3.74
C LEU A 175 10.93 -0.12 -3.57
N THR A 176 11.58 -0.52 -4.66
CA THR A 176 12.84 -1.27 -4.61
C THR A 176 13.93 -0.52 -3.85
N SER A 177 14.11 0.77 -4.11
CA SER A 177 15.16 1.56 -3.44
C SER A 177 14.92 1.76 -1.93
N THR A 178 13.66 1.71 -1.50
CA THR A 178 13.29 2.04 -0.11
C THR A 178 13.13 0.81 0.76
N THR A 179 12.57 -0.27 0.23
CA THR A 179 12.22 -1.48 0.99
C THR A 179 13.08 -2.70 0.61
N GLY A 180 13.83 -2.61 -0.48
CA GLY A 180 14.55 -3.74 -1.07
C GLY A 180 13.65 -4.72 -1.85
N ILE A 181 12.34 -4.45 -1.99
CA ILE A 181 11.43 -5.31 -2.74
C ILE A 181 11.73 -5.17 -4.24
N ILE A 182 12.27 -6.24 -4.84
CA ILE A 182 12.63 -6.26 -6.28
C ILE A 182 11.46 -6.75 -7.14
N THR A 183 10.75 -7.78 -6.70
CA THR A 183 9.64 -8.41 -7.45
C THR A 183 8.33 -8.39 -6.66
N ILE A 184 7.22 -8.20 -7.37
CA ILE A 184 5.87 -8.10 -6.82
C ILE A 184 5.02 -9.23 -7.41
N ASP A 185 4.33 -9.97 -6.56
CA ASP A 185 3.49 -11.09 -7.01
C ASP A 185 2.25 -10.57 -7.75
N THR A 186 1.63 -9.49 -7.26
CA THR A 186 0.49 -8.82 -7.93
C THR A 186 0.54 -7.30 -7.79
N LEU A 187 0.48 -6.58 -8.91
CA LEU A 187 0.25 -5.13 -8.92
C LEU A 187 -1.18 -4.82 -9.40
N VAL A 188 -1.96 -4.13 -8.58
CA VAL A 188 -3.32 -3.68 -8.91
C VAL A 188 -3.28 -2.20 -9.29
N LEU A 189 -3.77 -1.87 -10.48
CA LEU A 189 -3.93 -0.49 -10.93
C LEU A 189 -5.32 0.03 -10.55
N ALA A 190 -5.35 1.18 -9.87
CA ALA A 190 -6.57 1.85 -9.44
C ALA A 190 -6.61 3.28 -9.97
N PHE A 191 -7.75 3.66 -10.53
CA PHE A 191 -7.97 4.96 -11.16
C PHE A 191 -9.07 5.74 -10.42
N PRO A 192 -8.90 6.10 -9.13
CA PRO A 192 -9.97 6.69 -8.32
C PRO A 192 -10.51 8.02 -8.86
N THR A 193 -9.71 8.73 -9.66
CA THR A 193 -10.10 9.99 -10.30
C THR A 193 -10.78 9.83 -11.65
N LEU A 194 -10.77 8.61 -12.21
CA LEU A 194 -11.52 8.27 -13.41
C LEU A 194 -12.80 7.58 -12.99
N ASP A 195 -13.92 8.05 -13.51
CA ASP A 195 -15.17 7.31 -13.39
C ASP A 195 -15.19 6.23 -14.47
N LEU A 196 -14.50 5.12 -14.19
CA LEU A 196 -14.44 3.98 -15.11
C LEU A 196 -15.82 3.43 -15.42
N ASP A 197 -16.80 3.60 -14.52
CA ASP A 197 -18.08 2.88 -14.58
C ASP A 197 -19.33 3.73 -14.76
N SER A 198 -19.25 5.06 -14.63
CA SER A 198 -20.24 6.06 -15.04
C SER A 198 -21.69 5.53 -15.21
N ARG A 199 -22.26 4.84 -14.21
CA ARG A 199 -23.71 4.65 -14.15
C ARG A 199 -24.27 5.98 -13.67
N PRO A 200 -25.13 6.67 -14.44
CA PRO A 200 -25.64 7.97 -14.04
C PRO A 200 -26.61 7.79 -12.88
N HIS A 201 -26.10 7.71 -11.66
CA HIS A 201 -26.88 8.00 -10.48
C HIS A 201 -27.04 9.51 -10.43
N LYS A 202 -28.19 9.98 -10.94
CA LYS A 202 -28.75 11.31 -10.73
C LYS A 202 -28.32 11.89 -9.39
N HIS A 203 -27.41 12.85 -9.39
CA HIS A 203 -27.34 13.94 -8.41
C HIS A 203 -26.43 15.04 -8.97
N PHE A 204 -26.93 15.77 -9.95
CA PHE A 204 -26.60 17.18 -10.14
C PHE A 204 -27.91 17.92 -10.36
N SER A 205 -28.23 18.78 -9.39
CA SER A 205 -29.28 19.82 -9.36
C SER A 205 -30.52 19.65 -10.26
N SER A 206 -31.67 19.49 -9.62
CA SER A 206 -32.97 19.78 -10.20
C SER A 206 -33.04 21.22 -10.74
N SER A 207 -33.04 21.36 -12.05
CA SER A 207 -33.73 22.44 -12.74
C SER A 207 -34.43 21.83 -13.97
N PRO A 208 -35.76 21.90 -14.09
CA PRO A 208 -36.44 21.40 -15.26
C PRO A 208 -36.32 22.46 -16.36
N THR A 209 -35.84 22.07 -17.55
CA THR A 209 -36.50 22.40 -18.83
C THR A 209 -35.68 21.89 -20.01
N SER A 210 -36.43 21.40 -21.00
CA SER A 210 -36.06 21.18 -22.40
C SER A 210 -35.83 19.72 -22.79
N ALA A 211 -36.90 19.14 -23.35
CA ALA A 211 -36.88 17.91 -24.09
C ALA A 211 -35.96 18.05 -25.32
N ALA A 212 -34.72 17.55 -25.19
CA ALA A 212 -33.83 17.31 -26.31
C ALA A 212 -33.80 15.79 -26.58
N SER A 213 -33.86 15.46 -27.86
CA SER A 213 -34.03 14.13 -28.45
C SER A 213 -33.09 13.06 -27.89
N SER A 214 -33.65 11.86 -27.68
CA SER A 214 -33.01 10.63 -27.17
C SER A 214 -31.79 10.14 -27.98
N ALA A 215 -31.56 10.70 -29.18
CA ALA A 215 -30.44 10.34 -30.06
C ALA A 215 -29.13 11.07 -29.72
N GLU A 216 -29.19 12.31 -29.21
CA GLU A 216 -28.00 13.10 -28.85
C GLU A 216 -27.38 12.64 -27.52
N GLN A 217 -28.21 12.11 -26.61
CA GLN A 217 -27.76 11.53 -25.35
C GLN A 217 -26.99 10.21 -25.56
N GLN A 218 -27.39 9.38 -26.53
CA GLN A 218 -26.68 8.13 -26.83
C GLN A 218 -25.30 8.38 -27.47
N GLN A 219 -25.17 9.39 -28.35
CA GLN A 219 -23.88 9.73 -28.96
C GLN A 219 -22.89 10.37 -27.98
N GLN A 220 -23.35 11.20 -27.03
CA GLN A 220 -22.47 11.75 -25.98
C GLN A 220 -22.02 10.69 -24.98
N GLN A 221 -22.84 9.67 -24.72
CA GLN A 221 -22.52 8.60 -23.78
C GLN A 221 -21.48 7.62 -24.37
N GLN A 222 -21.63 7.23 -25.65
CA GLN A 222 -20.60 6.45 -26.36
C GLN A 222 -19.28 7.19 -26.53
N HIS A 223 -19.30 8.52 -26.77
CA HIS A 223 -18.06 9.30 -26.88
C HIS A 223 -17.31 9.38 -25.54
N LYS A 224 -18.02 9.40 -24.40
CA LYS A 224 -17.39 9.51 -23.06
C LYS A 224 -16.82 8.16 -22.58
N GLU A 225 -17.48 7.05 -22.89
CA GLU A 225 -16.98 5.69 -22.61
C GLU A 225 -15.70 5.37 -23.40
N ALA A 226 -15.48 5.97 -24.57
CA ALA A 226 -14.28 5.76 -25.37
C ALA A 226 -13.07 6.63 -24.97
N VAL A 227 -13.22 7.62 -24.08
CA VAL A 227 -12.12 8.56 -23.75
C VAL A 227 -11.17 7.99 -22.71
N TRP A 228 -11.65 7.23 -21.72
CA TRP A 228 -10.79 6.66 -20.68
C TRP A 228 -10.02 5.41 -21.15
N ILE A 229 -10.54 4.69 -22.16
CA ILE A 229 -10.00 3.38 -22.53
C ILE A 229 -8.59 3.47 -23.12
N ASN A 230 -8.32 4.46 -23.97
CA ASN A 230 -6.99 4.64 -24.58
C ASN A 230 -5.91 4.88 -23.53
N PRO A 231 -6.01 5.87 -22.63
CA PRO A 231 -4.96 6.07 -21.62
C PRO A 231 -4.82 4.88 -20.66
N VAL A 232 -5.92 4.22 -20.27
CA VAL A 232 -5.84 3.02 -19.41
C VAL A 232 -5.19 1.84 -20.14
N ARG A 233 -5.53 1.62 -21.41
CA ARG A 233 -4.91 0.59 -22.26
C ARG A 233 -3.42 0.84 -22.46
N ASP A 234 -3.02 2.09 -22.68
CA ASP A 234 -1.62 2.44 -22.89
C ASP A 234 -0.81 2.22 -21.60
N VAL A 235 -1.36 2.61 -20.44
CA VAL A 235 -0.79 2.28 -19.12
C VAL A 235 -0.71 0.78 -18.91
N TRP A 236 -1.80 0.04 -19.15
CA TRP A 236 -1.84 -1.41 -19.01
C TRP A 236 -0.78 -2.08 -19.86
N SER A 237 -0.67 -1.69 -21.13
CA SER A 237 0.25 -2.30 -22.08
C SER A 237 1.72 -2.06 -21.73
N HIS A 238 2.03 -0.87 -21.21
CA HIS A 238 3.36 -0.55 -20.71
C HIS A 238 3.69 -1.35 -19.44
N VAL A 239 2.81 -1.30 -18.44
CA VAL A 239 3.04 -1.97 -17.14
C VAL A 239 3.09 -3.50 -17.29
N SER A 240 2.33 -4.06 -18.23
CA SER A 240 2.33 -5.49 -18.56
C SER A 240 3.69 -6.00 -19.09
N GLN A 241 4.55 -5.10 -19.57
CA GLN A 241 5.89 -5.44 -20.04
C GLN A 241 6.94 -5.44 -18.91
N ASN A 242 6.56 -5.05 -17.68
CA ASN A 242 7.52 -4.97 -16.58
C ASN A 242 7.83 -6.37 -16.00
N PRO A 243 9.12 -6.81 -16.01
CA PRO A 243 9.51 -8.13 -15.50
C PRO A 243 9.52 -8.22 -13.97
N GLN A 244 9.44 -7.10 -13.24
CA GLN A 244 9.34 -7.11 -11.77
C GLN A 244 7.98 -7.64 -11.30
N LEU A 245 6.98 -7.72 -12.18
CA LEU A 245 5.60 -8.05 -11.84
C LEU A 245 5.27 -9.46 -12.30
N PHE A 246 4.84 -10.33 -11.39
CA PHE A 246 4.39 -11.69 -11.75
C PHE A 246 2.94 -11.75 -12.20
N SER A 247 2.12 -10.77 -11.80
CA SER A 247 0.75 -10.64 -12.29
C SER A 247 0.23 -9.21 -12.10
N LEU A 248 -0.87 -8.91 -12.80
CA LEU A 248 -1.54 -7.61 -12.74
C LEU A 248 -3.00 -7.76 -12.33
N GLY A 249 -3.57 -6.67 -11.83
CA GLY A 249 -5.01 -6.55 -11.61
C GLY A 249 -5.52 -5.13 -11.80
N LEU A 250 -6.84 -4.99 -11.82
CA LEU A 250 -7.54 -3.72 -11.93
C LEU A 250 -8.45 -3.52 -10.71
N SER A 251 -8.67 -2.26 -10.33
CA SER A 251 -9.62 -1.89 -9.28
C SER A 251 -10.82 -1.16 -9.86
N ASP A 252 -11.99 -1.44 -9.31
CA ASP A 252 -13.22 -0.70 -9.49
C ASP A 252 -13.61 -0.49 -10.97
N ILE A 253 -13.70 -1.61 -11.69
CA ILE A 253 -14.13 -1.68 -13.09
C ILE A 253 -15.32 -2.64 -13.24
N SER A 254 -16.32 -2.22 -14.00
CA SER A 254 -17.54 -2.99 -14.27
C SER A 254 -17.30 -4.08 -15.31
N PRO A 255 -18.21 -5.08 -15.42
CA PRO A 255 -18.08 -6.15 -16.40
C PRO A 255 -17.95 -5.63 -17.85
N SER A 256 -18.78 -4.65 -18.22
CA SER A 256 -18.79 -4.09 -19.58
C SER A 256 -17.47 -3.40 -19.92
N ASN A 257 -16.95 -2.58 -19.00
CA ASN A 257 -15.72 -1.85 -19.22
C ASN A 257 -14.48 -2.75 -19.14
N LEU A 258 -14.51 -3.78 -18.30
CA LEU A 258 -13.50 -4.82 -18.31
C LEU A 258 -13.47 -5.54 -19.66
N HIS A 259 -14.63 -5.92 -20.21
CA HIS A 259 -14.70 -6.54 -21.53
C HIS A 259 -14.18 -5.62 -22.65
N LEU A 260 -14.56 -4.35 -22.64
CA LEU A 260 -14.07 -3.36 -23.59
C LEU A 260 -12.54 -3.20 -23.50
N LEU A 261 -11.99 -3.09 -22.30
CA LEU A 261 -10.53 -2.99 -22.12
C LEU A 261 -9.83 -4.24 -22.66
N LEU A 262 -10.27 -5.44 -22.27
CA LEU A 262 -9.65 -6.71 -22.68
C LEU A 262 -9.70 -6.94 -24.20
N THR A 263 -10.76 -6.47 -24.86
CA THR A 263 -10.89 -6.55 -26.32
C THR A 263 -10.12 -5.47 -27.08
N SER A 264 -9.84 -4.34 -26.42
CA SER A 264 -9.03 -3.24 -26.99
C SER A 264 -7.51 -3.47 -26.95
N LEU A 265 -7.05 -4.48 -26.20
CA LEU A 265 -5.63 -4.85 -26.11
C LEU A 265 -5.15 -5.59 -27.36
N GLU A 266 -3.84 -5.57 -27.58
CA GLU A 266 -3.20 -6.22 -28.73
C GLU A 266 -2.18 -7.28 -28.27
N PRO A 267 -2.41 -8.59 -28.53
CA PRO A 267 -3.66 -9.15 -29.07
C PRO A 267 -4.82 -9.08 -28.05
N PRO A 268 -6.09 -9.13 -28.51
CA PRO A 268 -7.24 -9.16 -27.62
C PRO A 268 -7.18 -10.37 -26.67
N ILE A 269 -7.49 -10.15 -25.40
CA ILE A 269 -7.42 -11.21 -24.39
C ILE A 269 -8.65 -12.09 -24.51
N GLN A 270 -8.44 -13.36 -24.85
CA GLN A 270 -9.48 -14.38 -24.97
C GLN A 270 -9.61 -15.20 -23.67
N PRO A 271 -10.70 -15.94 -23.45
CA PRO A 271 -10.75 -16.94 -22.38
C PRO A 271 -9.56 -17.91 -22.46
N PRO A 272 -9.00 -18.33 -21.32
CA PRO A 272 -7.90 -19.29 -21.32
C PRO A 272 -8.38 -20.64 -21.86
N THR A 273 -7.49 -21.35 -22.57
CA THR A 273 -7.81 -22.67 -23.16
C THR A 273 -7.98 -23.76 -22.10
N LEU A 274 -7.40 -23.55 -20.92
CA LEU A 274 -7.54 -24.39 -19.74
C LEU A 274 -7.95 -23.52 -18.54
N PRO A 275 -8.75 -24.06 -17.60
CA PRO A 275 -9.09 -23.33 -16.38
C PRO A 275 -7.82 -22.91 -15.62
N LEU A 276 -7.65 -21.61 -15.39
CA LEU A 276 -6.54 -21.10 -14.59
C LEU A 276 -6.93 -21.19 -13.11
N PHE A 277 -6.25 -22.06 -12.36
CA PHE A 277 -6.34 -22.04 -10.91
C PHE A 277 -5.47 -20.87 -10.39
N SER A 278 -6.12 -19.84 -9.89
CA SER A 278 -5.46 -18.82 -9.07
C SER A 278 -5.60 -19.23 -7.60
N PRO A 279 -4.51 -19.53 -6.87
CA PRO A 279 -4.61 -19.68 -5.43
C PRO A 279 -5.18 -18.39 -4.83
N ALA A 280 -6.17 -18.53 -3.95
CA ALA A 280 -6.85 -17.40 -3.33
C ALA A 280 -5.82 -16.54 -2.58
N ILE A 281 -5.72 -15.25 -2.92
CA ILE A 281 -4.95 -14.30 -2.13
C ILE A 281 -5.75 -14.02 -0.86
N PRO A 282 -5.18 -14.20 0.35
CA PRO A 282 -5.81 -13.76 1.59
C PRO A 282 -5.73 -12.23 1.69
N LEU A 283 -6.53 -11.53 0.89
CA LEU A 283 -6.78 -10.10 1.04
C LEU A 283 -7.84 -9.91 2.12
N SER A 284 -7.42 -9.99 3.38
CA SER A 284 -8.11 -9.51 4.59
C SER A 284 -9.65 -9.47 4.50
N THR A 285 -10.32 -10.58 4.82
CA THR A 285 -11.76 -10.56 5.14
C THR A 285 -11.97 -11.13 6.54
N SER A 286 -12.52 -10.28 7.40
CA SER A 286 -13.20 -10.54 8.67
C SER A 286 -13.37 -12.01 9.08
N SER A 287 -12.81 -12.33 10.24
CA SER A 287 -13.23 -13.46 11.07
C SER A 287 -14.70 -13.33 11.47
N THR A 288 -15.58 -14.02 10.77
CA THR A 288 -16.92 -14.29 11.30
C THR A 288 -17.45 -15.60 10.74
N GLU A 289 -16.94 -16.72 11.23
CA GLU A 289 -17.78 -17.92 11.32
C GLU A 289 -18.33 -18.01 12.76
N PRO A 290 -19.65 -18.18 12.93
CA PRO A 290 -20.25 -18.37 14.23
C PRO A 290 -19.97 -19.80 14.70
N SER A 291 -19.18 -19.94 15.75
CA SER A 291 -19.02 -21.18 16.49
C SER A 291 -20.37 -21.64 17.05
N THR A 292 -21.01 -22.62 16.43
CA THR A 292 -22.14 -23.35 17.01
C THR A 292 -21.59 -24.47 17.89
N SER A 293 -21.30 -24.13 19.15
CA SER A 293 -21.08 -25.11 20.21
C SER A 293 -22.43 -25.58 20.77
N THR A 294 -22.77 -26.86 20.61
CA THR A 294 -23.80 -27.52 21.42
C THR A 294 -23.40 -28.98 21.67
N SER A 295 -23.07 -29.23 22.94
CA SER A 295 -23.11 -30.49 23.73
C SER A 295 -22.78 -31.85 23.08
N THR A 296 -21.75 -32.48 23.66
CA THR A 296 -21.38 -33.91 23.73
C THR A 296 -22.50 -34.82 24.31
N PRO A 297 -22.41 -36.19 24.42
CA PRO A 297 -21.21 -37.05 24.36
C PRO A 297 -21.38 -38.50 23.76
N GLU A 298 -20.26 -39.22 23.70
CA GLU A 298 -20.07 -40.70 23.82
C GLU A 298 -19.96 -41.66 22.59
N HIS A 299 -18.87 -42.44 22.66
CA HIS A 299 -18.64 -43.84 22.27
C HIS A 299 -18.49 -44.31 20.80
N SER A 300 -17.21 -44.55 20.45
CA SER A 300 -16.60 -45.77 19.86
C SER A 300 -17.02 -46.35 18.49
N SER A 301 -15.95 -46.72 17.75
CA SER A 301 -15.80 -47.91 16.88
C SER A 301 -16.01 -47.76 15.36
N ALA A 302 -14.87 -47.90 14.67
CA ALA A 302 -14.60 -48.71 13.47
C ALA A 302 -15.33 -48.49 12.13
N ASP A 303 -14.49 -48.70 11.11
CA ASP A 303 -14.72 -49.11 9.74
C ASP A 303 -14.93 -48.08 8.62
N VAL A 304 -14.16 -48.38 7.59
CA VAL A 304 -13.84 -47.69 6.35
C VAL A 304 -15.03 -47.80 5.39
N ASP A 305 -15.27 -46.78 4.57
CA ASP A 305 -15.48 -47.09 3.15
C ASP A 305 -14.96 -45.99 2.23
N SER A 306 -14.30 -46.46 1.18
CA SER A 306 -13.64 -45.70 0.13
C SER A 306 -14.61 -45.44 -1.01
N SER A 307 -14.63 -44.21 -1.56
CA SER A 307 -14.91 -43.83 -2.96
C SER A 307 -15.51 -42.42 -2.95
N SER A 308 -14.76 -41.39 -3.32
CA SER A 308 -14.57 -41.05 -4.72
C SER A 308 -13.32 -40.19 -4.89
N THR A 309 -12.23 -40.85 -5.26
CA THR A 309 -11.02 -40.24 -5.79
C THR A 309 -11.34 -39.63 -7.15
N ILE A 310 -11.39 -38.30 -7.26
CA ILE A 310 -11.12 -37.63 -8.55
C ILE A 310 -9.61 -37.41 -8.62
N THR A 311 -8.91 -38.49 -8.97
CA THR A 311 -7.61 -38.41 -9.62
C THR A 311 -7.87 -38.01 -11.07
N GLN A 312 -7.64 -36.75 -11.41
CA GLN A 312 -7.35 -36.37 -12.79
C GLN A 312 -5.99 -35.69 -12.84
N ALA A 313 -5.14 -36.34 -13.65
CA ALA A 313 -3.75 -36.08 -13.82
C ALA A 313 -3.47 -34.68 -14.40
N ALA A 314 -2.57 -33.96 -13.76
CA ALA A 314 -1.68 -33.02 -14.42
C ALA A 314 -0.25 -33.38 -14.01
N SER A 315 0.35 -34.29 -14.78
CA SER A 315 1.78 -34.53 -14.77
C SER A 315 2.47 -33.37 -15.51
N SER A 316 2.84 -32.32 -14.78
CA SER A 316 3.85 -31.34 -15.19
C SER A 316 4.32 -30.55 -13.96
N ASP A 317 5.57 -30.80 -13.58
CA ASP A 317 6.44 -30.02 -12.68
C ASP A 317 5.93 -29.59 -11.29
N VAL A 318 6.53 -30.23 -10.28
CA VAL A 318 6.82 -29.60 -8.99
C VAL A 318 7.74 -28.40 -9.26
N GLY A 319 7.20 -27.18 -9.33
CA GLY A 319 8.08 -26.01 -9.45
C GLY A 319 7.45 -24.62 -9.61
N SER A 320 6.29 -24.47 -10.25
CA SER A 320 5.69 -23.13 -10.44
C SER A 320 4.32 -23.04 -9.79
N PHE A 321 4.28 -22.50 -8.57
CA PHE A 321 3.04 -22.09 -7.90
C PHE A 321 2.25 -21.04 -8.70
N TRP A 322 2.92 -20.37 -9.62
CA TRP A 322 2.34 -19.39 -10.53
C TRP A 322 1.92 -20.06 -11.83
N ASN A 323 0.67 -19.85 -12.23
CA ASN A 323 0.29 -20.11 -13.60
C ASN A 323 1.09 -19.18 -14.50
N MET A 324 2.01 -19.74 -15.29
CA MET A 324 2.93 -18.97 -16.14
C MET A 324 2.18 -17.97 -17.02
N GLU A 325 0.94 -18.25 -17.41
CA GLU A 325 0.13 -17.37 -18.26
C GLU A 325 -0.03 -15.94 -17.68
N TYR A 326 -0.05 -15.76 -16.36
CA TYR A 326 -0.11 -14.43 -15.74
C TYR A 326 1.24 -13.71 -15.71
N SER A 327 2.33 -14.46 -15.65
CA SER A 327 3.69 -13.92 -15.47
C SER A 327 4.41 -13.68 -16.79
N LEU A 328 3.88 -14.17 -17.91
CA LEU A 328 4.43 -13.89 -19.23
C LEU A 328 4.38 -12.38 -19.52
N VAL A 329 5.54 -11.84 -19.85
CA VAL A 329 5.72 -10.45 -20.28
C VAL A 329 5.09 -10.28 -21.67
N SER A 330 4.14 -9.36 -21.78
CA SER A 330 3.39 -9.08 -23.00
C SER A 330 2.76 -7.69 -22.92
N SER A 331 2.45 -7.05 -24.06
CA SER A 331 1.61 -5.84 -24.10
C SER A 331 0.17 -6.10 -23.66
N ALA A 332 -0.28 -7.35 -23.70
CA ALA A 332 -1.64 -7.75 -23.34
C ALA A 332 -1.62 -8.85 -22.26
N ARG A 333 -0.90 -8.60 -21.15
CA ARG A 333 -0.87 -9.56 -20.04
C ARG A 333 -2.27 -9.72 -19.44
N ARG A 334 -2.69 -10.97 -19.22
CA ARG A 334 -3.97 -11.29 -18.59
C ARG A 334 -4.01 -10.75 -17.16
N PRO A 335 -5.06 -9.99 -16.77
CA PRO A 335 -5.25 -9.67 -15.37
C PRO A 335 -5.49 -10.95 -14.57
N ARG A 336 -4.75 -11.14 -13.48
CA ARG A 336 -5.00 -12.22 -12.53
C ARG A 336 -6.22 -11.93 -11.68
N LEU A 337 -6.44 -10.66 -11.32
CA LEU A 337 -7.56 -10.28 -10.46
C LEU A 337 -8.20 -8.94 -10.84
N VAL A 338 -9.44 -8.79 -10.43
CA VAL A 338 -10.16 -7.51 -10.40
C VAL A 338 -10.68 -7.31 -8.98
N SER A 339 -10.44 -6.12 -8.42
CA SER A 339 -10.91 -5.78 -7.08
C SER A 339 -12.09 -4.81 -7.13
N ILE A 340 -13.13 -5.02 -6.32
CA ILE A 340 -14.31 -4.15 -6.22
C ILE A 340 -14.56 -3.65 -4.79
N ASN A 341 -15.06 -2.43 -4.67
CA ASN A 341 -15.41 -1.83 -3.38
C ASN A 341 -16.82 -2.21 -2.90
N VAL A 342 -16.90 -3.13 -1.94
CA VAL A 342 -18.17 -3.67 -1.43
C VAL A 342 -19.02 -2.64 -0.67
N LYS A 343 -18.43 -1.55 -0.15
CA LYS A 343 -19.19 -0.53 0.60
C LYS A 343 -20.16 0.27 -0.27
N GLN A 344 -19.90 0.36 -1.57
CA GLN A 344 -20.77 1.08 -2.49
C GLN A 344 -21.96 0.21 -2.92
N ASP A 345 -21.81 -1.10 -2.86
CA ASP A 345 -22.85 -2.04 -3.27
C ASP A 345 -22.65 -3.41 -2.57
N PRO A 346 -23.27 -3.63 -1.40
CA PRO A 346 -23.16 -4.89 -0.66
C PRO A 346 -23.78 -6.10 -1.42
N CYS A 347 -24.44 -5.85 -2.55
CA CYS A 347 -24.93 -6.85 -3.49
C CYS A 347 -24.02 -7.04 -4.72
N ALA A 348 -22.91 -6.30 -4.87
CA ALA A 348 -22.05 -6.30 -6.06
C ALA A 348 -21.13 -7.50 -6.22
N PHE A 349 -21.28 -8.56 -5.42
CA PHE A 349 -20.98 -9.90 -5.95
C PHE A 349 -22.07 -10.26 -6.96
N ASP A 350 -22.08 -9.52 -8.07
CA ASP A 350 -22.89 -9.80 -9.22
C ASP A 350 -22.47 -11.17 -9.73
N ARG A 351 -23.37 -12.16 -9.62
CA ARG A 351 -23.09 -13.53 -10.05
C ARG A 351 -22.73 -13.57 -11.53
N GLU A 352 -23.24 -12.62 -12.32
CA GLU A 352 -22.87 -12.49 -13.73
C GLU A 352 -21.44 -11.98 -13.88
N PHE A 353 -21.00 -11.03 -13.04
CA PHE A 353 -19.62 -10.55 -13.07
C PHE A 353 -18.63 -11.62 -12.61
N ASP A 354 -18.95 -12.31 -11.51
CA ASP A 354 -18.13 -13.40 -10.99
C ASP A 354 -18.01 -14.55 -12.02
N ALA A 355 -19.11 -14.90 -12.68
CA ALA A 355 -19.11 -15.88 -13.77
C ALA A 355 -18.27 -15.41 -14.98
N TYR A 356 -18.36 -14.13 -15.35
CA TYR A 356 -17.54 -13.55 -16.40
C TYR A 356 -16.05 -13.58 -16.06
N CYS A 357 -15.67 -13.13 -14.87
CA CYS A 357 -14.31 -13.16 -14.36
C CYS A 357 -13.77 -14.60 -14.33
N THR A 358 -14.54 -15.54 -13.79
CA THR A 358 -14.20 -16.98 -13.76
C THR A 358 -13.96 -17.52 -15.17
N LYS A 359 -14.85 -17.23 -16.12
CA LYS A 359 -14.69 -17.62 -17.53
C LYS A 359 -13.42 -17.04 -18.16
N MET A 360 -13.04 -15.83 -17.77
CA MET A 360 -11.83 -15.16 -18.25
C MET A 360 -10.55 -15.54 -17.48
N GLY A 361 -10.66 -16.41 -16.46
CA GLY A 361 -9.53 -16.77 -15.59
C GLY A 361 -9.06 -15.59 -14.73
N ILE A 362 -9.99 -14.77 -14.25
CA ILE A 362 -9.76 -13.58 -13.43
C ILE A 362 -10.41 -13.81 -12.06
N GLN A 363 -9.67 -13.57 -10.98
CA GLN A 363 -10.22 -13.62 -9.63
C GLN A 363 -10.92 -12.31 -9.27
N LEU A 364 -12.19 -12.37 -8.86
CA LEU A 364 -12.91 -11.21 -8.34
C LEU A 364 -12.70 -11.12 -6.81
N VAL A 365 -12.23 -9.97 -6.33
CA VAL A 365 -11.89 -9.77 -4.91
C VAL A 365 -12.51 -8.50 -4.34
N ALA A 366 -12.95 -8.53 -3.09
CA ALA A 366 -13.43 -7.35 -2.38
C ALA A 366 -12.28 -6.53 -1.78
N HIS A 367 -12.40 -5.21 -1.79
CA HIS A 367 -11.56 -4.33 -0.96
C HIS A 367 -12.40 -3.26 -0.25
N SER A 368 -11.80 -2.65 0.78
CA SER A 368 -12.45 -1.65 1.65
C SER A 368 -11.82 -0.27 1.56
N ASP A 369 -11.03 -0.01 0.51
CA ASP A 369 -10.40 1.29 0.30
C ASP A 369 -11.47 2.38 0.16
N ARG A 370 -11.13 3.62 0.49
CA ARG A 370 -12.03 4.75 0.25
C ARG A 370 -12.02 5.11 -1.24
N LYS A 371 -13.15 5.64 -1.73
CA LYS A 371 -13.23 6.19 -3.10
C LYS A 371 -12.21 7.30 -3.30
N ASP A 372 -12.15 8.22 -2.35
CA ASP A 372 -11.11 9.25 -2.27
C ASP A 372 -10.06 8.81 -1.23
N VAL A 373 -8.96 8.24 -1.73
CA VAL A 373 -7.90 7.63 -0.90
C VAL A 373 -7.08 8.68 -0.16
N LEU A 374 -6.97 9.89 -0.73
CA LEU A 374 -6.29 11.02 -0.12
C LEU A 374 -7.02 12.32 -0.49
N PRO A 375 -8.02 12.74 0.31
CA PRO A 375 -8.80 13.92 -0.01
C PRO A 375 -7.95 15.17 -0.18
N GLN A 376 -8.34 16.04 -1.13
CA GLN A 376 -7.56 17.22 -1.50
C GLN A 376 -7.25 18.16 -0.33
N ARG A 377 -8.12 18.20 0.70
CA ARG A 377 -7.91 18.99 1.92
C ARG A 377 -6.94 18.36 2.93
N THR A 378 -6.74 17.05 2.85
CA THR A 378 -6.06 16.27 3.90
C THR A 378 -4.57 16.55 3.90
N LEU A 379 -3.90 16.41 2.76
CA LEU A 379 -2.45 16.63 2.69
C LEU A 379 -2.05 18.07 3.08
N PRO A 380 -2.70 19.14 2.59
CA PRO A 380 -2.40 20.49 3.04
C PRO A 380 -2.58 20.68 4.55
N GLY A 381 -3.65 20.14 5.14
CA GLY A 381 -3.87 20.22 6.59
C GLY A 381 -2.78 19.49 7.38
N LEU A 382 -2.38 18.30 6.94
CA LEU A 382 -1.27 17.55 7.55
C LEU A 382 0.06 18.27 7.37
N MET A 383 0.29 18.98 6.28
CA MET A 383 1.55 19.71 6.06
C MET A 383 1.61 21.00 6.89
N ASP A 384 0.47 21.69 7.06
CA ASP A 384 0.39 22.94 7.82
C ASP A 384 0.70 22.72 9.32
N GLU A 385 0.26 21.58 9.89
CA GLU A 385 0.59 21.17 11.27
C GLU A 385 2.11 21.08 11.53
N PHE A 386 2.90 20.76 10.50
CA PHE A 386 4.35 20.57 10.60
C PHE A 386 5.15 21.66 9.88
N LYS A 387 4.50 22.74 9.43
CA LYS A 387 5.14 23.77 8.60
C LYS A 387 6.41 24.35 9.21
N ASP A 388 6.37 24.67 10.50
CA ASP A 388 7.52 25.21 11.25
C ASP A 388 8.59 24.16 11.59
N LYS A 389 8.27 22.88 11.33
CA LYS A 389 9.14 21.74 11.58
C LYS A 389 9.83 21.19 10.33
N LEU A 390 9.40 21.62 9.14
CA LEU A 390 9.98 21.15 7.89
C LEU A 390 11.43 21.65 7.72
N PRO A 391 12.34 20.81 7.20
CA PRO A 391 13.74 21.20 7.00
C PRO A 391 13.92 22.18 5.83
N LEU A 392 12.94 22.21 4.91
CA LEU A 392 12.93 23.04 3.72
C LEU A 392 11.53 23.57 3.50
N ASN A 393 11.44 24.86 3.15
CA ASN A 393 10.18 25.47 2.80
C ASN A 393 9.76 25.11 1.37
N MET A 394 8.45 25.12 1.15
CA MET A 394 7.91 25.13 -0.20
C MET A 394 8.05 26.53 -0.81
N ALA A 395 8.08 26.63 -2.13
CA ALA A 395 8.11 27.93 -2.80
C ALA A 395 6.80 28.69 -2.53
N ASP A 396 6.91 30.00 -2.31
CA ASP A 396 5.76 30.84 -1.97
C ASP A 396 4.65 30.76 -3.03
N GLY A 397 3.40 30.67 -2.56
CA GLY A 397 2.21 30.62 -3.42
C GLY A 397 1.96 29.28 -4.12
N LYS A 398 2.82 28.27 -3.92
CA LYS A 398 2.63 26.92 -4.45
C LYS A 398 1.73 26.06 -3.58
N ARG A 399 1.08 25.07 -4.18
CA ARG A 399 0.24 24.09 -3.47
C ARG A 399 0.70 22.67 -3.75
N LEU A 400 0.63 21.82 -2.73
CA LEU A 400 0.93 20.41 -2.87
C LEU A 400 -0.23 19.66 -3.51
N LYS A 401 0.07 18.96 -4.59
CA LYS A 401 -0.87 18.11 -5.31
C LYS A 401 -0.33 16.67 -5.34
N PRO A 402 -0.98 15.73 -4.66
CA PRO A 402 -0.68 14.31 -4.79
C PRO A 402 -0.82 13.87 -6.24
N LYS A 403 0.18 13.16 -6.76
CA LYS A 403 0.18 12.64 -8.13
C LYS A 403 -0.15 11.16 -8.17
N TRP A 404 0.45 10.40 -7.26
CA TRP A 404 0.17 8.98 -7.10
C TRP A 404 0.46 8.51 -5.67
N ALA A 405 -0.13 7.38 -5.31
CA ALA A 405 0.20 6.63 -4.11
C ALA A 405 0.36 5.14 -4.45
N LEU A 406 1.35 4.48 -3.88
CA LEU A 406 1.57 3.04 -3.98
C LEU A 406 1.40 2.44 -2.59
N LYS A 407 0.35 1.63 -2.39
CA LYS A 407 0.18 0.78 -1.21
C LYS A 407 0.88 -0.54 -1.46
N TYR A 408 1.62 -1.06 -0.50
CA TYR A 408 2.20 -2.40 -0.59
C TYR A 408 1.95 -3.18 0.70
N THR A 409 1.81 -4.50 0.55
CA THR A 409 1.58 -5.45 1.63
C THR A 409 2.44 -6.68 1.38
N THR A 410 3.16 -7.12 2.40
CA THR A 410 3.99 -8.32 2.40
C THR A 410 3.39 -9.32 3.39
N LEU A 411 2.97 -10.49 2.90
CA LEU A 411 2.45 -11.58 3.72
C LEU A 411 3.45 -12.73 3.75
N ILE A 412 3.60 -13.40 4.89
CA ILE A 412 4.32 -14.67 4.97
C ILE A 412 3.38 -15.77 4.45
N ARG A 413 3.75 -16.40 3.35
CA ARG A 413 2.88 -17.26 2.53
C ARG A 413 2.40 -18.51 3.26
N ASP A 414 3.25 -19.13 4.06
CA ASP A 414 2.94 -20.37 4.81
C ASP A 414 1.99 -20.13 5.99
N ARG A 415 1.96 -18.91 6.53
CA ARG A 415 1.19 -18.56 7.73
C ARG A 415 0.05 -17.58 7.47
N GLY A 416 0.02 -16.94 6.30
CA GLY A 416 -0.91 -15.85 6.00
C GLY A 416 -0.75 -14.62 6.90
N VAL A 417 0.40 -14.47 7.56
CA VAL A 417 0.65 -13.39 8.54
C VAL A 417 1.21 -12.16 7.83
N LEU A 418 0.72 -10.98 8.21
CA LEU A 418 1.25 -9.70 7.74
C LEU A 418 2.67 -9.48 8.26
N ALA A 419 3.63 -9.43 7.34
CA ALA A 419 5.04 -9.16 7.65
C ALA A 419 5.38 -7.67 7.53
N ASP A 420 4.81 -6.98 6.53
CA ASP A 420 4.99 -5.55 6.35
C ASP A 420 3.85 -4.93 5.56
N LYS A 421 3.64 -3.64 5.76
CA LYS A 421 2.67 -2.83 5.05
C LYS A 421 3.08 -1.37 5.06
N GLY A 422 2.94 -0.73 3.91
CA GLY A 422 3.27 0.68 3.81
C GLY A 422 2.69 1.35 2.58
N TYR A 423 2.97 2.64 2.49
CA TYR A 423 2.62 3.50 1.37
C TYR A 423 3.82 4.31 0.94
N ILE A 424 3.93 4.54 -0.36
CA ILE A 424 4.80 5.55 -0.95
C ILE A 424 3.90 6.55 -1.64
N VAL A 425 4.03 7.83 -1.32
CA VAL A 425 3.22 8.90 -1.90
C VAL A 425 4.13 9.88 -2.60
N PHE A 426 3.82 10.20 -3.85
CA PHE A 426 4.48 11.25 -4.59
C PHE A 426 3.58 12.47 -4.72
N VAL A 427 4.15 13.62 -4.40
CA VAL A 427 3.48 14.90 -4.36
C VAL A 427 4.32 15.89 -5.14
N ASP A 428 3.67 16.69 -5.96
CA ASP A 428 4.31 17.76 -6.74
C ASP A 428 3.71 19.11 -6.33
N THR A 429 4.48 20.18 -6.51
CA THR A 429 4.01 21.55 -6.30
C THR A 429 3.40 22.12 -7.57
N GLU A 430 2.17 22.62 -7.48
CA GLU A 430 1.48 23.36 -8.55
C GLU A 430 1.62 24.88 -8.37
#